data_AF-A0A2D0H8K6-F1
#
_entry.id   AF-A0A2D0H8K6-F1
#
_cell.length_a   1.000
_cell.length_b   1.000
_cell.length_c   1.000
_cell.angle_alpha   90.00
_cell.angle_beta   90.00
_cell.angle_gamma   90.00
#
_symmetry.space_group_name_H-M   'P 1'
#
loop_
_entity.id
_entity.type
_entity.pdbx_description
1 polymer ?
#
loop_
_entity_poly.entity_id
_entity_poly.type
_entity_poly.pdbx_seq_one_letter_code
_entity_poly.pdbx_strand_id
1 'polypeptide(L)'
;MKAYSIDLREKIVLAYSQGDTSIRKVAQRFGVAKSFVQKLLSMKKAQGHVEPRQQGGAIKGELHGYSVQLAAMVEQYPDAT
;
A
#
# COMPACT_ATOMS: atom_id res chain seq x y z
N MET A 1 -11.79 0.09 -2.07
CA MET A 1 -12.27 -1.21 -1.54
C MET A 1 -11.42 -1.56 -0.33
N LYS A 2 -12.04 -1.97 0.78
CA LYS A 2 -11.29 -2.33 2.00
C LYS A 2 -10.35 -3.50 1.73
N ALA A 3 -9.12 -3.40 2.23
CA ALA A 3 -8.16 -4.49 2.20
C ALA A 3 -8.66 -5.70 3.02
N TYR A 4 -8.31 -6.91 2.56
CA TYR A 4 -8.42 -8.11 3.40
C TYR A 4 -7.63 -7.97 4.71
N SER A 5 -8.11 -8.62 5.76
CA SER A 5 -7.48 -8.64 7.08
C SER A 5 -6.03 -9.14 7.01
N ILE A 6 -5.20 -8.68 7.95
CA ILE A 6 -3.79 -9.08 8.04
C ILE A 6 -3.69 -10.58 8.29
N ASP A 7 -4.51 -11.11 9.20
CA ASP A 7 -4.58 -12.55 9.49
C ASP A 7 -4.82 -13.42 8.24
N LEU A 8 -5.75 -13.04 7.36
CA LEU A 8 -5.97 -13.78 6.11
C LEU A 8 -4.73 -13.77 5.21
N ARG A 9 -4.08 -12.61 5.10
CA ARG A 9 -2.87 -12.44 4.27
C ARG A 9 -1.70 -13.25 4.81
N GLU A 10 -1.52 -13.29 6.11
CA GLU A 10 -0.48 -14.08 6.78
C GLU A 10 -0.72 -15.57 6.60
N LYS A 11 -1.96 -16.04 6.80
CA LYS A 11 -2.34 -17.44 6.57
C LYS A 11 -2.08 -17.89 5.13
N ILE A 12 -2.33 -17.03 4.14
CA ILE A 12 -2.02 -17.31 2.73
C ILE A 12 -0.51 -17.51 2.52
N VAL A 13 0.32 -16.63 3.08
CA VAL A 13 1.78 -16.74 2.96
C VAL A 13 2.32 -17.96 3.70
N LEU A 14 1.82 -18.23 4.90
CA LEU A 14 2.17 -19.42 5.68
C LEU A 14 1.82 -20.72 4.94
N ALA A 15 0.63 -20.78 4.34
CA ALA A 15 0.21 -21.95 3.56
C ALA A 15 1.11 -22.19 2.34
N TYR A 16 1.67 -21.14 1.74
CA TYR A 16 2.64 -21.28 0.66
C TYR A 16 4.04 -21.67 1.17
N SER A 17 4.49 -21.12 2.30
CA SER A 17 5.82 -21.41 2.86
C SER A 17 5.97 -22.84 3.38
N GLN A 18 4.86 -23.54 3.65
CA GLN A 18 4.86 -24.95 4.07
C GLN A 18 5.35 -25.93 2.98
N GLY A 19 5.49 -25.51 1.73
CA GLY A 19 6.30 -26.24 0.72
C GLY A 19 5.56 -27.22 -0.19
N ASP A 20 4.33 -27.63 0.11
CA ASP A 20 3.63 -28.71 -0.65
C ASP A 20 2.51 -28.21 -1.59
N THR A 21 2.60 -26.96 -2.02
CA THR A 21 1.51 -26.34 -2.79
C THR A 21 2.00 -25.34 -3.82
N SER A 22 1.17 -25.12 -4.83
CA SER A 22 1.41 -24.08 -5.84
C SER A 22 0.57 -22.85 -5.54
N ILE A 23 1.00 -21.71 -6.05
CA ILE A 23 0.25 -20.44 -5.94
C ILE A 23 -1.21 -20.60 -6.39
N ARG A 24 -1.48 -21.39 -7.45
CA ARG A 24 -2.84 -21.65 -7.93
C ARG A 24 -3.66 -22.47 -6.92
N LYS A 25 -3.07 -23.51 -6.33
CA LYS A 25 -3.72 -24.33 -5.30
C LYS A 25 -4.03 -23.52 -4.04
N VAL A 26 -3.11 -22.67 -3.59
CA VAL A 26 -3.33 -21.74 -2.48
C VAL A 26 -4.48 -20.78 -2.80
N ALA A 27 -4.47 -20.17 -3.99
CA ALA A 27 -5.53 -19.26 -4.43
C ALA A 27 -6.91 -19.92 -4.39
N GLN A 28 -7.02 -21.16 -4.91
CA GLN A 28 -8.26 -21.95 -4.87
C GLN A 28 -8.68 -22.28 -3.43
N ARG A 29 -7.75 -22.72 -2.57
CA ARG A 29 -8.02 -23.07 -1.16
C ARG A 29 -8.60 -21.90 -0.36
N PHE A 30 -8.12 -20.68 -0.61
CA PHE A 30 -8.56 -19.47 0.09
C PHE A 30 -9.66 -18.70 -0.65
N GLY A 31 -10.09 -19.16 -1.84
CA GLY A 31 -11.11 -18.46 -2.64
C GLY A 31 -10.67 -17.08 -3.13
N VAL A 32 -9.36 -16.87 -3.34
CA VAL A 32 -8.79 -15.59 -3.77
C VAL A 32 -8.19 -15.69 -5.17
N ALA A 33 -7.98 -14.55 -5.83
CA ALA A 33 -7.31 -14.52 -7.12
C ALA A 33 -5.83 -14.94 -7.02
N LYS A 34 -5.31 -15.65 -8.03
CA LYS A 34 -3.88 -16.00 -8.13
C LYS A 34 -2.96 -14.78 -8.01
N SER A 35 -3.32 -13.68 -8.67
CA SER A 35 -2.57 -12.42 -8.66
C SER A 35 -2.43 -11.84 -7.25
N PHE A 36 -3.45 -12.01 -6.40
CA PHE A 36 -3.40 -11.58 -5.01
C PHE A 36 -2.36 -12.36 -4.21
N VAL A 37 -2.33 -13.70 -4.34
CA VAL A 37 -1.32 -14.54 -3.70
C VAL A 37 0.09 -14.16 -4.15
N GLN A 38 0.31 -13.99 -5.46
CA GLN A 38 1.60 -13.54 -6.01
C GLN A 38 2.05 -12.21 -5.42
N LYS A 39 1.13 -11.25 -5.31
CA LYS A 39 1.40 -9.94 -4.71
C LYS A 39 1.80 -10.05 -3.25
N LEU A 40 1.13 -10.88 -2.45
CA LEU A 40 1.47 -11.08 -1.04
C LEU A 40 2.87 -11.70 -0.87
N LEU A 41 3.21 -12.70 -1.69
CA LEU A 41 4.54 -13.33 -1.65
C LEU A 41 5.65 -12.35 -2.05
N SER A 42 5.43 -11.56 -3.10
CA SER A 42 6.37 -10.52 -3.52
C SER A 42 6.56 -9.46 -2.43
N MET A 43 5.48 -9.02 -1.79
CA MET A 43 5.52 -8.05 -0.70
C MET A 43 6.25 -8.61 0.53
N LYS A 44 5.98 -9.86 0.92
CA LYS A 44 6.70 -10.53 2.02
C LYS A 44 8.20 -10.62 1.72
N LYS A 45 8.58 -10.96 0.49
CA LYS A 45 10.00 -11.03 0.08
C LYS A 45 10.68 -9.66 0.07
N ALA A 46 9.99 -8.62 -0.39
CA ALA A 46 10.57 -7.29 -0.56
C ALA A 46 10.56 -6.43 0.72
N GLN A 47 9.52 -6.55 1.54
CA GLN A 47 9.25 -5.67 2.68
C GLN A 47 9.25 -6.40 4.02
N GLY A 48 9.23 -7.74 4.04
CA GLY A 48 9.19 -8.54 5.26
C GLY A 48 7.80 -8.65 5.92
N HIS A 49 6.81 -7.85 5.50
CA HIS A 49 5.43 -7.86 6.01
C HIS A 49 4.40 -8.02 4.89
N VAL A 50 3.12 -8.20 5.26
CA VAL A 50 1.99 -8.29 4.32
C VAL A 50 0.91 -7.24 4.54
N GLU A 51 1.22 -6.22 5.34
CA GLU A 51 0.31 -5.12 5.63
C GLU A 51 -0.19 -4.42 4.36
N PRO A 52 -1.48 -4.03 4.32
CA PRO A 52 -1.98 -3.22 3.22
C PRO A 52 -1.23 -1.89 3.16
N ARG A 53 -0.89 -1.47 1.94
CA ARG A 53 -0.41 -0.10 1.71
C ARG A 53 -1.52 0.88 2.03
N GLN A 54 -1.10 2.09 2.41
CA GLN A 54 -2.01 3.22 2.56
C GLN A 54 -2.84 3.38 1.26
N GLN A 55 -4.16 3.35 1.41
CA GLN A 55 -5.08 3.53 0.30
C GLN A 55 -5.47 5.01 0.23
N GLY A 56 -5.25 5.63 -0.91
CA GLY A 56 -5.47 7.06 -1.09
C GLY A 56 -4.38 7.90 -0.43
N GLY A 57 -4.51 9.21 -0.61
CA GLY A 57 -3.52 10.22 -0.23
C GLY A 57 -3.57 11.36 -1.24
N ALA A 58 -3.43 12.59 -0.75
CA ALA A 58 -3.26 13.73 -1.64
C ALA A 58 -1.86 13.67 -2.26
N ILE A 59 -1.78 13.80 -3.58
CA ILE A 59 -0.50 14.14 -4.20
C ILE A 59 -0.12 15.51 -3.64
N LYS A 60 1.09 15.63 -3.09
CA LYS A 60 1.60 16.91 -2.62
C LYS A 60 1.56 17.90 -3.79
N GLY A 61 0.82 18.99 -3.66
CA GLY A 61 0.83 20.06 -4.66
C GLY A 61 2.23 20.67 -4.78
N GLU A 62 2.52 21.32 -5.90
CA GLU A 62 3.84 21.91 -6.18
C GLU A 62 4.30 22.87 -5.07
N LEU A 63 3.34 23.52 -4.40
CA LEU A 63 3.56 24.48 -3.32
C LEU A 63 3.70 23.85 -1.92
N HIS A 64 3.57 22.52 -1.80
CA HIS A 64 3.62 21.79 -0.52
C HIS A 64 5.06 21.72 0.01
N GLY A 65 5.52 22.83 0.58
CA GLY A 65 6.89 23.04 1.06
C GLY A 65 7.27 24.52 1.11
N TYR A 66 6.53 25.36 0.39
CA TYR A 66 6.81 26.80 0.28
C TYR A 66 5.92 27.66 1.17
N SER A 67 5.29 27.09 2.21
CA SER A 67 4.32 27.81 3.06
C SER A 67 4.90 29.09 3.69
N VAL A 68 6.14 29.04 4.14
CA VAL A 68 6.83 30.20 4.74
C VAL A 68 7.11 31.28 3.69
N GLN A 69 7.51 30.90 2.48
CA GLN A 69 7.80 31.83 1.40
C GLN A 69 6.52 32.48 0.86
N LEU A 70 5.44 31.69 0.76
CA LEU A 70 4.12 32.19 0.38
C LEU A 70 3.58 33.17 1.41
N ALA A 71 3.71 32.87 2.71
CA ALA A 71 3.32 33.80 3.77
C ALA A 71 4.09 35.13 3.68
N ALA A 72 5.42 35.06 3.48
CA ALA A 72 6.25 36.24 3.32
C ALA A 72 5.88 37.06 2.05
N MET A 73 5.53 36.39 0.95
CA MET A 73 5.07 37.07 -0.27
C MET A 73 3.73 37.79 -0.07
N VAL A 74 2.78 37.18 0.64
CA VAL A 74 1.48 37.80 0.97
C VAL A 74 1.68 39.00 1.90
N GLU A 75 2.59 38.92 2.87
CA GLU A 75 2.93 40.07 3.73
C GLU A 75 3.57 41.22 2.95
N GLN A 76 4.43 40.92 1.96
CA GLN A 76 5.08 41.92 1.13
C GLN A 76 4.15 42.56 0.09
N TYR A 77 3.16 41.81 -0.41
CA TYR A 77 2.22 42.26 -1.41
C TYR A 77 0.78 41.94 -0.98
N PRO A 78 0.17 42.78 -0.13
CA PRO A 78 -1.13 42.51 0.48
C PRO A 78 -2.29 42.37 -0.52
N ASP A 79 -2.18 43.06 -1.66
CA ASP A 79 -3.19 43.10 -2.74
C ASP A 79 -2.96 42.04 -3.84
N ALA A 80 -2.04 41.10 -3.64
CA ALA A 80 -1.75 40.04 -4.62
C ALA A 80 -2.71 38.83 -4.54
N THR A 81 -3.88 38.99 -3.92
CA THR A 81 -4.89 37.94 -3.71
C THR A 81 -6.12 38.17 -4.57
#